data_AF-A0A8J5JVK9-F1
#
_entry.id   AF-A0A8J5JVK9-F1
#
_cell.length_a   1.000
_cell.length_b   1.000
_cell.length_c   1.000
_cell.angle_alpha   90.00
_cell.angle_beta   90.00
_cell.angle_gamma   90.00
#
_symmetry.space_group_name_H-M   'P 1'
#
loop_
_entity.id
_entity.type
_entity.pdbx_description
1 polymer ?
#
loop_
_entity_poly.entity_id
_entity_poly.type
_entity_poly.pdbx_seq_one_letter_code
_entity_poly.pdbx_strand_id
1 'polypeptide(L)'
;MLSNFRKDEGMQVPFDKESSSIIKLNNATILYLREVGRYLALVCILREDNFDRQGLIDYNFLCFRNAIQEVFDVRTNQLQLQQLTNITSSPHLQNSHTNGPTS
;
A
#
# COMPACT_ATOMS: atom_id res chain seq x y z
N MET A 1 37.90 -27.18 -16.22
CA MET A 1 37.87 -26.57 -14.88
C MET A 1 36.76 -25.53 -14.86
N LEU A 2 35.82 -25.69 -13.93
CA LEU A 2 34.81 -24.69 -13.56
C LEU A 2 35.48 -23.55 -12.80
N SER A 3 35.13 -22.30 -13.13
CA SER A 3 35.03 -21.13 -12.23
C SER A 3 35.01 -19.85 -13.09
N ASN A 4 34.08 -18.90 -12.97
CA ASN A 4 32.89 -18.74 -12.15
C ASN A 4 31.94 -17.87 -12.97
N PHE A 5 30.78 -18.40 -13.35
CA PHE A 5 29.63 -17.55 -13.63
C PHE A 5 29.25 -16.90 -12.30
N ARG A 6 29.66 -15.65 -12.11
CA ARG A 6 29.20 -14.84 -11.00
C ARG A 6 27.71 -14.63 -11.24
N LYS A 7 26.91 -15.45 -10.56
CA LYS A 7 25.46 -15.30 -10.45
C LYS A 7 25.22 -13.86 -10.00
N ASP A 8 24.33 -13.13 -10.66
CA ASP A 8 23.83 -11.86 -10.13
C ASP A 8 23.20 -12.16 -8.76
N GLU A 9 23.97 -11.97 -7.70
CA GLU A 9 23.54 -12.09 -6.31
C GLU A 9 22.46 -11.03 -6.10
N GLY A 10 21.19 -11.46 -6.11
CA GLY A 10 20.03 -10.60 -6.03
C GLY A 10 20.16 -9.58 -4.90
N MET A 11 20.02 -8.30 -5.24
CA MET A 11 20.10 -7.20 -4.30
C MET A 11 19.09 -7.42 -3.16
N GLN A 12 19.57 -7.82 -1.99
CA GLN A 12 18.75 -7.93 -0.79
C GLN A 12 18.24 -6.53 -0.45
N VAL A 13 16.92 -6.35 -0.52
CA VAL A 13 16.29 -5.10 -0.10
C VAL A 13 16.24 -5.13 1.43
N PRO A 14 16.87 -4.18 2.16
CA PRO A 14 16.94 -4.22 3.62
C PRO A 14 15.58 -4.08 4.33
N PHE A 15 14.56 -3.62 3.60
CA PHE A 15 13.21 -3.41 4.09
C PHE A 15 12.20 -3.91 3.05
N ASP A 16 11.44 -4.91 3.45
CA ASP A 16 10.48 -5.64 2.63
C ASP A 16 9.21 -5.97 3.44
N LYS A 17 8.28 -6.71 2.83
CA LYS A 17 6.97 -7.02 3.43
C LYS A 17 7.05 -7.93 4.65
N GLU A 18 8.18 -8.59 4.87
CA GLU A 18 8.41 -9.50 5.99
C GLU A 18 9.23 -8.86 7.11
N SER A 19 9.71 -7.63 6.88
CA SER A 19 10.56 -6.89 7.80
C SER A 19 9.87 -6.66 9.14
N SER A 20 10.49 -7.19 10.19
CA SER A 20 10.02 -7.12 11.56
C SER A 20 11.17 -7.16 12.55
N SER A 21 10.96 -6.64 13.76
CA SER A 21 11.92 -6.76 14.85
C SER A 21 11.22 -6.75 16.20
N ILE A 22 11.78 -7.48 17.16
CA ILE A 22 11.32 -7.51 18.54
C ILE A 22 12.54 -7.27 19.42
N ILE A 23 12.54 -6.16 20.16
CA ILE A 23 13.64 -5.80 21.06
C ILE A 23 13.07 -5.76 22.48
N LYS A 24 13.55 -6.67 23.33
CA LYS A 24 13.21 -6.70 24.76
C LYS A 24 14.25 -5.93 25.57
N LEU A 25 13.78 -4.97 26.36
CA LEU A 25 14.61 -4.20 27.28
C LEU A 25 14.56 -4.81 28.69
N ASN A 26 15.55 -4.52 29.52
CA ASN A 26 15.68 -5.06 30.89
C ASN A 26 14.70 -4.45 31.92
N ASN A 27 13.68 -3.71 31.47
CA ASN A 27 12.70 -3.03 32.30
C ASN A 27 11.25 -3.40 31.93
N ALA A 28 11.05 -4.63 31.44
CA ALA A 28 9.75 -5.16 30.98
C ALA A 28 9.11 -4.33 29.85
N THR A 29 9.92 -3.67 29.02
CA THR A 29 9.48 -2.96 27.82
C THR A 29 9.90 -3.72 26.56
N ILE A 30 8.99 -3.79 25.60
CA ILE A 30 9.21 -4.42 24.29
C ILE A 30 9.00 -3.38 23.20
N LEU A 31 9.97 -3.24 22.31
CA LEU A 31 9.83 -2.51 21.05
C LEU A 31 9.50 -3.52 19.96
N TYR A 32 8.34 -3.36 19.33
CA TYR A 32 7.84 -4.26 18.29
C TYR A 32 7.71 -3.49 16.97
N LEU A 33 8.52 -3.85 15.99
CA LEU A 33 8.58 -3.23 14.67
C LEU A 33 7.96 -4.16 13.62
N ARG A 34 7.13 -3.59 12.74
CA ARG A 34 6.58 -4.28 11.57
C ARG A 34 6.45 -3.36 10.36
N GLU A 35 6.74 -3.87 9.17
CA GLU A 35 6.44 -3.18 7.91
C GLU A 35 4.93 -3.03 7.68
N VAL A 36 4.49 -1.82 7.34
CA VAL A 36 3.09 -1.52 6.97
C VAL A 36 2.95 -1.26 5.46
N GLY A 37 4.00 -0.69 4.86
CA GLY A 37 4.14 -0.49 3.42
C GLY A 37 5.58 -0.15 3.05
N ARG A 38 5.87 0.00 1.76
CA ARG A 38 7.24 0.18 1.22
C ARG A 38 8.09 1.26 1.91
N TYR A 39 7.46 2.29 2.47
CA TYR A 39 8.14 3.42 3.09
C TYR A 39 7.72 3.66 4.55
N LEU A 40 6.90 2.78 5.13
CA LEU A 40 6.32 2.98 6.45
C LEU A 40 6.47 1.72 7.31
N ALA A 41 6.98 1.91 8.53
CA ALA A 41 7.02 0.89 9.57
C ALA A 41 6.22 1.37 10.78
N LEU A 42 5.53 0.43 11.43
CA LEU A 42 4.94 0.61 12.75
C LEU A 42 5.96 0.22 13.81
N VAL A 43 6.13 1.05 14.84
CA VAL A 43 6.92 0.72 16.03
C VAL A 43 6.03 0.87 17.26
N CYS A 44 5.75 -0.25 17.93
CA CYS A 44 4.95 -0.29 19.14
C CYS A 44 5.86 -0.37 20.38
N ILE A 45 5.48 0.32 21.45
CA ILE A 45 6.07 0.19 22.78
C ILE A 45 5.06 -0.55 23.64
N LEU A 46 5.42 -1.75 24.07
CA LEU A 46 4.54 -2.67 24.79
C LEU A 46 5.16 -3.03 26.14
N ARG A 47 4.33 -3.37 27.12
CA ARG A 47 4.80 -4.05 28.33
C ARG A 47 4.96 -5.54 28.04
N GLU A 48 5.95 -6.17 28.66
CA GLU A 48 6.29 -7.57 28.40
C GLU A 48 5.13 -8.54 28.71
N ASP A 49 4.39 -8.32 29.79
CA ASP A 49 3.22 -9.10 30.19
C ASP A 49 2.05 -9.02 29.19
N ASN A 50 1.94 -7.93 28.44
CA ASN A 50 0.96 -7.82 27.36
C ASN A 50 1.40 -8.56 26.09
N PHE A 51 2.70 -8.80 25.95
CA PHE A 51 3.26 -9.52 24.79
C PHE A 51 3.12 -11.03 24.90
N ASP A 52 2.75 -11.57 26.06
CA ASP A 52 2.40 -13.00 26.25
C ASP A 52 1.26 -13.45 25.30
N ARG A 53 0.48 -12.51 24.79
CA ARG A 53 -0.59 -12.72 23.80
C ARG A 53 -0.16 -12.32 22.38
N GLN A 54 1.09 -12.58 22.01
CA GLN A 54 1.67 -12.17 20.73
C GLN A 54 0.77 -12.48 19.52
N GLY A 55 0.14 -13.67 19.48
CA GLY A 55 -0.74 -14.05 18.37
C GLY A 55 -1.94 -13.11 18.16
N LEU A 56 -2.50 -12.54 19.22
CA LEU A 56 -3.58 -11.54 19.11
C LEU A 56 -3.04 -10.20 18.61
N ILE A 57 -1.82 -9.83 19.03
CA ILE A 57 -1.15 -8.61 18.58
C ILE A 57 -0.85 -8.72 17.08
N ASP A 58 -0.33 -9.86 16.64
CA ASP A 58 -0.03 -10.14 15.22
C ASP A 58 -1.32 -10.12 14.36
N TYR A 59 -2.42 -10.68 14.85
CA TYR A 59 -3.72 -10.61 14.17
C TYR A 59 -4.22 -9.16 14.06
N ASN A 60 -4.21 -8.41 15.16
CA ASN A 60 -4.61 -7.01 15.17
C ASN A 60 -3.72 -6.16 14.25
N PHE A 61 -2.42 -6.46 14.19
CA PHE A 61 -1.49 -5.83 13.27
C PHE A 61 -1.88 -6.08 11.80
N LEU A 62 -2.29 -7.31 11.45
CA LEU A 62 -2.75 -7.61 10.10
C LEU A 62 -3.99 -6.79 9.72
N CYS A 63 -4.99 -6.73 10.61
CA CYS A 63 -6.17 -5.90 10.41
C CYS A 63 -5.80 -4.41 10.23
N PHE A 64 -4.90 -3.91 11.07
CA PHE A 64 -4.39 -2.53 10.97
C PHE A 64 -3.66 -2.27 9.65
N ARG A 65 -2.77 -3.17 9.22
CA ARG A 65 -2.01 -3.05 7.97
C ARG A 65 -2.95 -2.97 6.77
N ASN A 66 -3.97 -3.82 6.72
CA ASN A 66 -4.95 -3.82 5.65
C ASN A 66 -5.75 -2.52 5.63
N ALA A 67 -6.24 -2.05 6.78
CA ALA A 67 -7.00 -0.80 6.88
C ALA A 67 -6.16 0.42 6.44
N ILE A 68 -4.88 0.48 6.81
CA ILE A 68 -3.99 1.57 6.38
C ILE A 68 -3.75 1.54 4.86
N GLN A 69 -3.60 0.35 4.26
CA GLN A 69 -3.47 0.22 2.80
C GLN A 69 -4.72 0.74 2.08
N GLU A 70 -5.91 0.36 2.56
CA GLU A 70 -7.18 0.88 2.01
C GLU A 70 -7.25 2.40 2.08
N VAL A 71 -6.84 3.01 3.20
CA VAL A 71 -6.82 4.48 3.36
C VAL A 71 -5.91 5.15 2.33
N PHE A 72 -4.74 4.56 2.01
CA PHE A 72 -3.87 5.09 0.97
C PHE A 72 -4.44 4.94 -0.43
N ASP A 73 -5.21 3.87 -0.69
CA ASP A 73 -5.82 3.61 -1.99
C ASP A 73 -7.01 4.54 -2.30
N VAL A 74 -7.69 5.12 -1.29
CA VAL A 74 -8.80 6.06 -1.47
C VAL A 74 -8.44 7.21 -2.43
N ARG A 75 -7.25 7.79 -2.29
CA ARG A 75 -6.80 8.90 -3.14
C ARG A 75 -6.57 8.46 -4.58
N THR A 76 -6.01 7.27 -4.77
CA THR A 76 -5.77 6.69 -6.11
C THR A 76 -7.10 6.44 -6.81
N ASN A 77 -8.07 5.86 -6.10
CA ASN A 77 -9.40 5.55 -6.65
C ASN A 77 -10.18 6.81 -7.01
N GLN A 78 -10.11 7.87 -6.19
CA GLN A 78 -10.73 9.17 -6.52
C GLN A 78 -10.14 9.81 -7.78
N LEU A 79 -8.81 9.75 -7.95
CA LEU A 79 -8.15 10.29 -9.15
C LEU A 79 -8.52 9.50 -10.42
N GLN A 80 -8.71 8.19 -10.30
CA GLN A 80 -9.09 7.34 -11.43
C GLN A 80 -10.54 7.58 -11.87
N LEU A 81 -11.47 7.76 -10.92
CA LEU A 81 -12.86 8.12 -11.19
C LEU A 81 -12.99 9.49 -11.90
N GLN A 82 -12.15 10.48 -11.56
CA GLN A 82 -12.16 11.78 -12.24
C GLN A 82 -11.68 11.70 -13.70
N GLN A 83 -10.78 10.76 -14.02
CA GLN A 83 -10.30 10.57 -15.40
C GLN A 83 -11.36 9.90 -16.28
N LEU A 84 -12.18 9.00 -15.72
CA LEU A 84 -13.30 8.35 -16.43
C LEU A 84 -14.45 9.32 -16.74
N THR A 85 -14.70 10.33 -15.90
CA THR A 85 -15.76 11.33 -16.14
C THR A 85 -15.41 12.37 -17.21
N ASN A 86 -14.13 12.62 -17.48
CA ASN A 86 -13.70 13.62 -18.48
C ASN A 86 -13.84 13.15 -19.94
N ILE A 87 -14.06 11.86 -20.19
CA ILE A 87 -14.13 11.29 -21.54
C ILE A 87 -15.56 11.27 -22.13
N THR A 88 -16.59 11.57 -21.33
CA THR A 88 -18.00 11.49 -21.77
C THR A 88 -18.60 12.85 -22.15
N SER A 89 -17.95 13.96 -21.82
CA SER A 89 -18.33 15.30 -22.28
C SER A 89 -17.76 15.62 -23.66
N SER A 90 -18.18 14.86 -24.69
CA SER A 90 -18.01 15.29 -26.08
C SER A 90 -19.00 16.43 -26.38
N PRO A 91 -18.56 17.58 -26.92
CA PRO A 91 -19.49 18.60 -27.42
C PRO A 91 -20.18 18.02 -28.66
N HIS A 92 -21.50 17.88 -28.59
CA HIS A 92 -22.33 17.49 -29.71
C HIS A 92 -22.08 18.47 -30.87
N LEU A 93 -21.45 18.00 -31.94
CA LEU A 93 -21.44 18.67 -33.23
C LEU A 93 -22.89 18.76 -33.71
N GLN A 94 -23.44 19.97 -33.75
CA GLN A 94 -24.74 20.23 -34.35
C GLN A 94 -24.53 20.19 -35.86
N ASN A 95 -24.70 19.00 -36.43
CA ASN A 95 -24.60 18.79 -37.86
C ASN A 95 -25.81 19.44 -38.54
N SER A 96 -25.49 20.27 -39.54
CA SER A 96 -26.40 20.98 -40.42
C SER A 96 -27.43 20.05 -41.07
N HIS A 97 -28.72 20.37 -40.91
CA HIS A 97 -29.76 19.88 -41.80
C HIS A 97 -30.11 20.93 -42.85
N THR A 98 -29.91 20.52 -44.09
CA THR A 98 -30.24 21.19 -45.33
C THR A 98 -31.72 21.04 -45.68
N ASN A 99 -32.22 22.04 -46.40
CA ASN A 99 -33.34 22.05 -47.35
C ASN A 99 -34.79 21.98 -46.83
N GLY A 100 -35.51 23.09 -47.00
CA GLY A 100 -36.96 23.15 -47.15
C GLY A 100 -37.32 24.12 -48.30
N PRO A 101 -38.23 23.76 -49.23
CA PRO A 101 -38.55 24.56 -50.42
C PRO A 101 -39.65 25.62 -50.17
N THR A 102 -39.94 26.41 -51.22
CA THR A 102 -41.14 27.26 -51.46
C THR A 102 -41.10 28.67 -50.82
N SER A 103 -41.47 29.78 -51.47
CA SER A 103 -42.19 30.07 -52.73
C SER A 103 -41.64 31.33 -53.40
#